data_AF-V7FAT2-F1
#
_entry.id   AF-V7FAT2-F1
#
_cell.length_a   1.000
_cell.length_b   1.000
_cell.length_c   1.000
_cell.angle_alpha   90.00
_cell.angle_beta   90.00
_cell.angle_gamma   90.00
#
_symmetry.space_group_name_H-M   'P 1'
#
loop_
_entity.id
_entity.type
_entity.pdbx_description
1 polymer ?
#
loop_
_entity_poly.entity_id
_entity_poly.type
_entity_poly.pdbx_seq_one_letter_code
_entity_poly.pdbx_strand_id
1 'polypeptide(L)'
;MQIDFLSRVRDQYLADRGKSFDRTQYEAEFDRFMESQYAQTLGNLIKRVSALPELSDDLKERLRDAKKRRDFLGHHYFRERAVEFSNRAGRDKMAEELHNDGDMFEAIDRDLYAELAAIRKKLGMGGEEFQKYLAQFYAANGVESLTD
;
A
#
# COMPACT_ATOMS: atom_id res chain seq x y z
N MET A 1 1.41 9.27 8.73
CA MET A 1 1.53 7.92 8.11
C MET A 1 2.07 6.95 9.13
N GLN A 2 2.01 5.63 8.86
CA GLN A 2 2.56 4.62 9.77
C GLN A 2 4.06 4.86 10.02
N ILE A 3 4.76 5.29 8.96
CA ILE A 3 6.16 5.74 9.03
C ILE A 3 6.36 6.84 10.08
N ASP A 4 5.52 7.88 10.08
CA ASP A 4 5.61 8.98 11.04
C ASP A 4 5.32 8.53 12.48
N PHE A 5 4.27 7.72 12.66
CA PHE A 5 3.91 7.18 13.97
C PHE A 5 5.08 6.37 14.56
N LEU A 6 5.63 5.45 13.77
CA LEU A 6 6.69 4.56 14.22
C LEU A 6 8.03 5.28 14.35
N SER A 7 8.33 6.26 13.50
CA SER A 7 9.53 7.10 13.65
C SER A 7 9.48 7.88 14.96
N ARG A 8 8.33 8.50 15.30
CA ARG A 8 8.14 9.20 16.57
C ARG A 8 8.34 8.27 17.77
N VAL A 9 7.72 7.08 17.76
CA VAL A 9 7.85 6.10 18.85
C VAL A 9 9.30 5.64 19.00
N ARG A 10 9.97 5.29 17.89
CA ARG A 10 11.38 4.91 17.88
C ARG A 10 12.26 6.02 18.45
N ASP A 11 12.08 7.24 18.00
CA ASP A 11 12.94 8.37 18.38
C ASP A 11 12.78 8.69 19.86
N GLN A 12 11.56 8.62 20.40
CA GLN A 12 11.32 8.75 21.84
C GLN A 12 11.98 7.62 22.64
N TYR A 13 11.82 6.36 22.18
CA TYR A 13 12.42 5.20 22.83
C TYR A 13 13.95 5.30 22.87
N LEU A 14 14.58 5.76 21.79
CA LEU A 14 16.03 5.95 21.72
C LEU A 14 16.49 7.12 22.63
N ALA A 15 15.71 8.20 22.73
CA ALA A 15 16.06 9.38 23.51
C ALA A 15 16.14 9.10 25.02
N ASP A 16 15.18 8.34 25.58
CA ASP A 16 15.15 8.03 27.01
C ASP A 16 15.55 6.59 27.37
N ARG A 17 15.95 5.81 26.36
CA ARG A 17 16.31 4.38 26.47
C ARG A 17 15.16 3.53 27.02
N GLY A 18 13.94 3.81 26.58
CA GLY A 18 12.74 3.06 26.94
C GLY A 18 12.21 3.32 28.34
N LYS A 19 12.71 4.34 29.05
CA LYS A 19 12.26 4.66 30.42
C LYS A 19 10.81 5.11 30.48
N SER A 20 10.32 5.76 29.43
CA SER A 20 8.93 6.19 29.34
C SER A 20 8.04 5.22 28.57
N PHE A 21 8.60 4.10 28.09
CA PHE A 21 7.86 3.19 27.23
C PHE A 21 6.86 2.36 28.03
N ASP A 22 5.58 2.67 27.86
CA ASP A 22 4.47 1.84 28.32
C ASP A 22 3.90 1.06 27.13
N ARG A 23 4.05 -0.26 27.20
CA ARG A 23 3.56 -1.17 26.16
C ARG A 23 2.04 -1.11 26.01
N THR A 24 1.30 -1.07 27.10
CA THR A 24 -0.17 -1.07 27.08
C THR A 24 -0.68 0.21 26.41
N GLN A 25 -0.07 1.34 26.76
CA GLN A 25 -0.38 2.62 26.13
C GLN A 25 -0.01 2.61 24.65
N TYR A 26 1.17 2.09 24.30
CA TYR A 26 1.63 1.97 22.92
C TYR A 26 0.65 1.15 22.07
N GLU A 27 0.22 -0.03 22.54
CA GLU A 27 -0.72 -0.90 21.82
C GLU A 27 -2.06 -0.18 21.59
N ALA A 28 -2.62 0.47 22.61
CA ALA A 28 -3.86 1.24 22.48
C ALA A 28 -3.73 2.48 21.56
N GLU A 29 -2.57 3.15 21.53
CA GLU A 29 -2.29 4.22 20.56
C GLU A 29 -2.13 3.69 19.14
N PHE A 30 -1.46 2.55 18.99
CA PHE A 30 -1.26 1.91 17.69
C PHE A 30 -2.59 1.42 17.10
N ASP A 31 -3.46 0.80 17.90
CA ASP A 31 -4.77 0.34 17.45
C ASP A 31 -5.65 1.51 16.97
N ARG A 32 -5.74 2.59 17.76
CA ARG A 32 -6.45 3.82 17.36
C ARG A 32 -5.86 4.43 16.09
N PHE A 33 -4.54 4.41 15.97
CA PHE A 33 -3.86 4.84 14.76
C PHE A 33 -4.26 3.97 13.56
N MET A 34 -4.21 2.65 13.69
CA MET A 34 -4.56 1.71 12.62
C MET A 34 -6.02 1.84 12.20
N GLU A 35 -6.95 1.97 13.16
CA GLU A 35 -8.37 2.23 12.89
C GLU A 35 -8.55 3.51 12.05
N SER A 36 -7.83 4.58 12.39
CA SER A 36 -7.84 5.81 11.59
C SER A 36 -7.24 5.65 10.19
N GLN A 37 -6.33 4.69 9.99
CA GLN A 37 -5.79 4.38 8.67
C GLN A 37 -6.78 3.57 7.84
N TYR A 38 -7.45 2.58 8.44
CA TYR A 38 -8.46 1.77 7.77
C TYR A 38 -9.71 2.57 7.37
N ALA A 39 -10.04 3.64 8.09
CA ALA A 39 -11.12 4.55 7.72
C ALA A 39 -10.82 5.42 6.48
N GLN A 40 -9.59 5.43 5.95
CA GLN A 40 -9.23 6.30 4.84
C GLN A 40 -9.64 5.72 3.48
N THR A 41 -10.14 6.60 2.61
CA THR A 41 -10.34 6.26 1.20
C THR A 41 -8.99 6.10 0.50
N LEU A 42 -8.95 5.29 -0.58
CA LEU A 42 -7.74 5.12 -1.39
C LEU A 42 -7.16 6.46 -1.88
N GLY A 43 -8.02 7.41 -2.27
CA GLY A 43 -7.58 8.75 -2.67
C GLY A 43 -6.85 9.50 -1.56
N ASN A 44 -7.32 9.38 -0.32
CA ASN A 44 -6.64 9.98 0.84
C ASN A 44 -5.33 9.27 1.16
N LEU A 45 -5.26 7.95 0.99
CA LEU A 45 -4.01 7.19 1.14
C LEU A 45 -2.97 7.64 0.10
N ILE A 46 -3.33 7.69 -1.18
CA ILE A 46 -2.43 8.13 -2.25
C ILE A 46 -1.96 9.57 -2.00
N LYS A 47 -2.84 10.48 -1.61
CA LYS A 47 -2.46 11.86 -1.28
C LYS A 47 -1.38 11.93 -0.20
N ARG A 48 -1.49 11.09 0.84
CA ARG A 48 -0.51 11.04 1.94
C ARG A 48 0.81 10.42 1.49
N VAL A 49 0.74 9.31 0.77
CA VAL A 49 1.91 8.61 0.23
C VAL A 49 2.68 9.52 -0.72
N SER A 50 1.99 10.25 -1.61
CA SER A 50 2.62 11.21 -2.52
C SER A 50 3.28 12.41 -1.83
N ALA A 51 3.01 12.65 -0.54
CA ALA A 51 3.70 13.68 0.23
C ALA A 51 5.05 13.21 0.79
N LEU A 52 5.39 11.92 0.67
CA LEU A 52 6.69 11.39 1.09
C LEU A 52 7.80 11.92 0.17
N PRO A 53 8.84 12.57 0.73
CA PRO A 53 9.99 13.02 -0.05
C PRO A 53 10.82 11.85 -0.60
N GLU A 54 10.72 10.67 0.00
CA GLU A 54 11.48 9.48 -0.43
C GLU A 54 10.94 8.85 -1.71
N LEU A 55 9.68 9.14 -2.09
CA LEU A 55 9.12 8.59 -3.32
C LEU A 55 9.54 9.43 -4.53
N SER A 56 9.88 8.73 -5.61
CA SER A 56 10.18 9.36 -6.89
C SER A 56 8.95 10.06 -7.46
N ASP A 57 9.17 11.15 -8.20
CA ASP A 57 8.07 11.88 -8.82
C ASP A 57 7.37 11.06 -9.92
N ASP A 58 8.11 10.16 -10.57
CA ASP A 58 7.59 9.15 -11.50
C ASP A 58 6.58 8.22 -10.81
N LEU A 59 6.95 7.61 -9.68
CA LEU A 59 6.04 6.72 -8.95
C LEU A 59 4.82 7.47 -8.42
N LYS A 60 5.00 8.73 -7.96
CA LYS A 60 3.86 9.58 -7.55
C LYS A 60 2.90 9.83 -8.71
N GLU A 61 3.40 9.99 -9.93
CA GLU A 61 2.57 10.14 -11.13
C GLU A 61 1.82 8.86 -11.47
N ARG A 62 2.52 7.73 -11.50
CA ARG A 62 1.94 6.41 -11.74
C ARG A 62 0.84 6.07 -10.73
N LEU A 63 1.02 6.41 -9.45
CA LEU A 63 -0.02 6.26 -8.42
C LEU A 63 -1.27 7.12 -8.70
N ARG A 64 -1.09 8.35 -9.19
CA ARG A 64 -2.22 9.21 -9.59
C ARG A 64 -2.98 8.61 -10.77
N ASP A 65 -2.27 8.07 -11.75
CA ASP A 65 -2.88 7.47 -12.93
C ASP A 65 -3.55 6.14 -12.62
N ALA A 66 -2.95 5.29 -11.78
CA ALA A 66 -3.59 4.10 -11.25
C ALA A 66 -4.90 4.42 -10.52
N LYS A 67 -4.93 5.50 -9.72
CA LYS A 67 -6.18 5.96 -9.10
C LYS A 67 -7.24 6.31 -10.14
N LYS A 68 -6.89 7.13 -11.14
CA LYS A 68 -7.83 7.52 -12.20
C LYS A 68 -8.35 6.27 -12.93
N ARG A 69 -7.47 5.32 -13.23
CA ARG A 69 -7.82 4.08 -13.91
C ARG A 69 -8.78 3.24 -13.07
N ARG A 70 -8.49 3.04 -11.78
CA ARG A 70 -9.41 2.34 -10.85
C ARG A 70 -10.77 3.02 -10.77
N ASP A 71 -10.81 4.35 -10.66
CA ASP A 71 -12.07 5.09 -10.60
C ASP A 71 -12.87 4.91 -11.91
N PHE A 72 -12.20 4.92 -13.06
CA PHE A 72 -12.80 4.60 -14.35
C PHE A 72 -13.36 3.18 -14.40
N LEU A 73 -12.59 2.19 -13.94
CA LEU A 73 -13.02 0.79 -13.86
C LEU A 73 -14.26 0.61 -12.98
N GLY A 74 -14.31 1.30 -11.83
CA GLY A 74 -15.43 1.20 -10.89
C GLY A 74 -16.70 1.93 -11.32
N HIS A 75 -16.60 2.97 -12.14
CA HIS A 75 -17.72 3.86 -12.43
C HIS A 75 -18.18 3.90 -13.89
N HIS A 76 -17.26 3.68 -14.84
CA HIS A 76 -17.50 4.00 -16.25
C HIS A 76 -17.26 2.82 -17.20
N TYR A 77 -16.30 1.95 -16.89
CA TYR A 77 -15.78 0.94 -17.80
C TYR A 77 -16.85 0.10 -18.52
N PHE A 78 -17.69 -0.61 -17.76
CA PHE A 78 -18.69 -1.50 -18.37
C PHE A 78 -19.75 -0.76 -19.19
N ARG A 79 -20.09 0.48 -18.79
CA ARG A 79 -21.02 1.32 -19.55
C ARG A 79 -20.40 1.74 -20.88
N GLU A 80 -19.14 2.15 -20.86
CA GLU A 80 -18.43 2.61 -22.05
C GLU A 80 -18.09 1.46 -23.00
N ARG A 81 -17.85 0.26 -22.46
CA ARG A 81 -17.58 -0.97 -23.23
C ARG A 81 -18.82 -1.81 -23.54
N ALA A 82 -20.03 -1.25 -23.41
CA ALA A 82 -21.27 -2.02 -23.55
C ALA A 82 -21.42 -2.68 -24.94
N VAL A 83 -20.92 -2.02 -25.99
CA VAL A 83 -20.96 -2.55 -27.37
C VAL A 83 -19.98 -3.70 -27.53
N GLU A 84 -18.76 -3.54 -27.05
CA GLU A 84 -17.72 -4.56 -27.04
C GLU A 84 -18.16 -5.79 -26.24
N PHE A 85 -18.80 -5.57 -25.09
CA PHE A 85 -19.31 -6.64 -24.23
C PHE A 85 -20.34 -7.54 -24.92
N SER A 86 -21.07 -6.99 -25.90
CA SER A 86 -22.18 -7.67 -26.58
C SER A 86 -21.72 -8.79 -27.53
N ASN A 87 -20.43 -8.90 -27.84
CA ASN A 87 -19.91 -9.95 -28.72
C ASN A 87 -18.60 -10.54 -28.20
N ARG A 88 -18.22 -11.72 -28.73
CA ARG A 88 -17.03 -12.44 -28.26
C ARG A 88 -15.74 -11.65 -28.47
N ALA A 89 -15.51 -11.16 -29.68
CA ALA A 89 -14.28 -10.42 -30.00
C ALA A 89 -14.10 -9.18 -29.13
N GLY A 90 -15.19 -8.48 -28.79
CA GLY A 90 -15.14 -7.35 -27.86
C GLY A 90 -14.91 -7.77 -26.42
N ARG A 91 -15.50 -8.88 -25.93
CA ARG A 91 -15.18 -9.42 -24.59
C ARG A 91 -13.73 -9.87 -24.46
N ASP A 92 -13.18 -10.47 -25.51
CA ASP A 92 -11.77 -10.89 -25.53
C ASP A 92 -10.85 -9.65 -25.39
N LYS A 93 -11.16 -8.53 -26.08
CA LYS A 93 -10.46 -7.25 -25.92
C LYS A 93 -10.62 -6.66 -24.52
N MET A 94 -11.82 -6.73 -23.94
CA MET A 94 -12.06 -6.24 -22.59
C MET A 94 -11.26 -7.04 -21.55
N ALA A 95 -11.16 -8.36 -21.73
CA ALA A 95 -10.37 -9.22 -20.86
C ALA A 95 -8.88 -8.86 -20.92
N GLU A 96 -8.34 -8.64 -22.13
CA GLU A 96 -6.97 -8.16 -22.32
C GLU A 96 -6.73 -6.80 -21.65
N GLU A 97 -7.64 -5.85 -21.82
CA GLU A 97 -7.56 -4.53 -21.18
C GLU A 97 -7.52 -4.62 -19.65
N LEU A 98 -8.39 -5.46 -19.05
CA LEU A 98 -8.43 -5.67 -17.61
C LEU A 98 -7.19 -6.42 -17.08
N HIS A 99 -6.61 -7.32 -17.88
CA HIS A 99 -5.35 -7.98 -17.51
C HIS A 99 -4.21 -6.98 -17.45
N ASN A 100 -4.09 -6.12 -18.47
CA ASN A 100 -3.09 -5.05 -18.51
C ASN A 100 -3.24 -4.07 -17.34
N ASP A 101 -4.48 -3.78 -16.90
CA ASP A 101 -4.72 -2.98 -15.70
C ASP A 101 -4.22 -3.69 -14.43
N GLY A 102 -4.46 -4.99 -14.32
CA GLY A 102 -3.94 -5.83 -13.24
C GLY A 102 -2.42 -5.76 -13.16
N ASP A 103 -1.74 -6.03 -14.28
CA ASP A 103 -0.29 -5.96 -14.41
C ASP A 103 0.25 -4.58 -14.02
N MET A 104 -0.43 -3.51 -14.45
CA MET A 104 -0.08 -2.14 -14.08
C MET A 104 -0.16 -1.92 -12.56
N PHE A 105 -1.23 -2.38 -11.91
CA PHE A 105 -1.40 -2.21 -10.47
C PHE A 105 -0.35 -2.99 -9.67
N GLU A 106 -0.08 -4.24 -10.06
CA GLU A 106 0.94 -5.08 -9.41
C GLU A 106 2.34 -4.49 -9.58
N ALA A 107 2.66 -3.96 -10.77
CA ALA A 107 3.93 -3.30 -11.00
C ALA A 107 4.12 -2.06 -10.12
N ILE A 108 3.07 -1.25 -9.95
CA ILE A 108 3.10 -0.07 -9.09
C ILE A 108 3.26 -0.46 -7.61
N ASP A 109 2.58 -1.52 -7.15
CA ASP A 109 2.71 -2.01 -5.78
C ASP A 109 4.14 -2.49 -5.48
N ARG A 110 4.72 -3.29 -6.39
CA ARG A 110 6.10 -3.75 -6.28
C ARG A 110 7.11 -2.60 -6.24
N ASP A 111 6.94 -1.61 -7.11
CA ASP A 111 7.84 -0.44 -7.15
C ASP A 111 7.69 0.43 -5.91
N LEU A 112 6.46 0.63 -5.41
CA LEU A 112 6.20 1.30 -4.14
C LEU A 112 6.86 0.56 -2.98
N TYR A 113 6.78 -0.77 -2.96
CA TYR A 113 7.48 -1.57 -1.98
C TYR A 113 8.99 -1.34 -2.09
N ALA A 114 9.58 -1.37 -3.29
CA ALA A 114 11.01 -1.15 -3.48
C ALA A 114 11.48 0.22 -3.00
N GLU A 115 10.82 1.31 -3.37
CA GLU A 115 11.21 2.67 -2.98
C GLU A 115 11.13 2.90 -1.46
N LEU A 116 10.17 2.26 -0.79
CA LEU A 116 10.02 2.35 0.66
C LEU A 116 11.02 1.49 1.45
N ALA A 117 11.88 0.71 0.81
CA ALA A 117 12.84 -0.20 1.47
C ALA A 117 13.78 0.53 2.45
N ALA A 118 14.27 1.71 2.07
CA ALA A 118 15.16 2.50 2.93
C ALA A 118 14.46 2.95 4.22
N ILE A 119 13.19 3.34 4.12
CA ILE A 119 12.39 3.74 5.29
C ILE A 119 12.12 2.53 6.17
N ARG A 120 11.69 1.39 5.60
CA ARG A 120 11.47 0.15 6.36
C ARG A 120 12.72 -0.26 7.13
N LYS A 121 13.89 -0.23 6.48
CA LYS A 121 15.17 -0.51 7.13
C LYS A 121 15.47 0.43 8.30
N LYS A 122 15.23 1.74 8.16
CA LYS A 122 15.39 2.72 9.26
C LYS A 122 14.44 2.46 10.43
N LEU A 123 13.27 1.89 10.18
CA LEU A 123 12.27 1.54 11.18
C LEU A 123 12.49 0.17 11.84
N GLY A 124 13.58 -0.53 11.50
CA GLY A 124 13.81 -1.90 11.98
C GLY A 124 12.94 -2.96 11.30
N MET A 125 12.22 -2.59 10.24
CA MET A 125 11.41 -3.48 9.40
C MET A 125 12.21 -4.05 8.22
N GLY A 126 13.43 -4.48 8.51
CA GLY A 126 14.32 -5.07 7.51
C GLY A 126 14.92 -6.37 8.01
N GLY A 127 15.49 -7.13 7.10
CA GLY A 127 16.17 -8.39 7.43
C GLY A 127 15.22 -9.59 7.58
N GLU A 128 15.82 -10.74 7.87
CA GLU A 128 15.19 -12.06 7.83
C GLU A 128 14.04 -12.21 8.83
N GLU A 129 14.20 -11.66 10.05
CA GLU A 129 13.17 -11.73 11.10
C GLU A 129 11.88 -10.99 10.72
N PHE A 130 12.00 -9.83 10.07
CA PHE A 130 10.83 -9.07 9.61
C PHE A 130 10.12 -9.80 8.45
N GLN A 131 10.88 -10.41 7.54
CA GLN A 131 10.30 -11.21 6.45
C GLN A 131 9.58 -12.45 7.00
N LYS A 132 10.16 -13.12 8.00
CA LYS A 132 9.54 -14.25 8.68
C LYS A 132 8.24 -13.84 9.37
N TYR A 133 8.23 -12.69 10.04
CA TYR A 133 7.01 -12.12 10.63
C TYR A 133 5.93 -11.85 9.56
N LEU A 134 6.29 -11.20 8.45
CA LEU A 134 5.36 -10.93 7.34
C LEU A 134 4.77 -12.22 6.76
N ALA A 135 5.61 -13.23 6.50
CA ALA A 135 5.16 -14.51 5.98
C ALA A 135 4.17 -15.20 6.94
N GLN A 136 4.44 -15.17 8.25
CA GLN A 136 3.52 -15.70 9.27
C GLN A 136 2.20 -14.92 9.31
N PHE A 137 2.27 -13.59 9.24
CA PHE A 137 1.09 -12.73 9.21
C PHE A 137 0.20 -13.01 8.00
N TYR A 138 0.78 -13.11 6.81
CA TYR A 138 0.06 -13.41 5.57
C TYR A 138 -0.55 -14.82 5.59
N ALA A 139 0.21 -15.82 6.03
CA ALA A 139 -0.28 -17.19 6.19
C ALA A 139 -1.45 -17.27 7.20
N ALA A 140 -1.39 -16.53 8.31
CA ALA A 140 -2.44 -16.50 9.32
C ALA A 140 -3.73 -15.80 8.83
N ASN A 141 -3.62 -14.92 7.84
CA ASN A 141 -4.74 -14.13 7.32
C ASN A 141 -5.22 -14.56 5.92
N GLY A 142 -4.69 -15.66 5.37
CA GLY A 142 -5.15 -16.24 4.11
C GLY A 142 -4.85 -15.41 2.86
N VAL A 143 -3.78 -14.60 2.90
CA VAL A 143 -3.32 -13.77 1.77
C VAL A 143 -1.97 -14.31 1.31
N GLU A 144 -1.75 -14.52 0.01
CA GLU A 144 -0.43 -14.93 -0.52
C GLU A 144 0.61 -13.82 -0.29
N SER A 145 1.82 -14.20 0.13
CA SER A 145 2.91 -13.27 0.40
C SER A 145 3.42 -12.68 -0.92
N LEU A 146 3.35 -11.35 -1.09
CA LEU A 146 3.90 -10.62 -2.26
C LEU A 146 5.44 -10.55 -2.28
N THR A 147 6.12 -11.42 -1.52
CA THR A 147 7.57 -11.43 -1.38
C THR A 147 8.13 -12.70 -1.99
N ASP A 148 8.32 -12.67 -3.31
CA ASP A 148 9.36 -13.43 -4.00
C ASP A 148 10.54 -12.49 -4.30
#